data_AF-A0AAV5ECK4-F1
#
_entry.id   AF-A0AAV5ECK4-F1
#
_cell.length_a   1.000
_cell.length_b   1.000
_cell.length_c   1.000
_cell.angle_alpha   90.00
_cell.angle_beta   90.00
_cell.angle_gamma   90.00
#
_symmetry.space_group_name_H-M   'P 1'
#
loop_
_entity.id
_entity.type
_entity.pdbx_description
1 polymer ?
#
loop_
_entity_poly.entity_id
_entity_poly.type
_entity_poly.pdbx_seq_one_letter_code
_entity_poly.pdbx_strand_id
1 'polypeptide(L)'
;MFGLQRLAPNNNVDTFANWWHNTSRRVAKENRKGVNTLIILGAWSLWKHRNSGVFEGTAPSVQSLLDNLKHEAQLWTFAGARGLKELGLGRLLGHS
;
A
#
# COMPACT_ATOMS: atom_id res chain seq x y z
N MET A 1 0.52 0.72 16.52
CA MET A 1 -0.02 -0.13 15.44
C MET A 1 -1.30 0.54 14.93
N PHE A 2 -1.33 1.07 13.70
CA PHE A 2 -2.29 2.10 13.22
C PHE A 2 -3.72 1.61 12.86
N GLY A 3 -4.21 0.49 13.41
CA GLY A 3 -5.61 0.05 13.23
C GLY A 3 -6.05 -0.33 11.81
N LEU A 4 -5.21 -0.13 10.79
CA LEU A 4 -5.50 -0.44 9.37
C LEU A 4 -5.61 -1.94 9.09
N GLN A 5 -5.15 -2.80 10.00
CA GLN A 5 -5.32 -4.26 9.90
C GLN A 5 -6.80 -4.67 9.75
N ARG A 6 -7.73 -3.88 10.29
CA ARG A 6 -9.18 -4.11 10.18
C ARG A 6 -9.72 -3.88 8.76
N LEU A 7 -8.92 -3.22 7.92
CA LEU A 7 -9.23 -2.96 6.52
C LEU A 7 -8.60 -4.01 5.60
N ALA A 8 -7.78 -4.94 6.10
CA ALA A 8 -7.19 -5.98 5.28
C ALA A 8 -8.28 -6.88 4.66
N PRO A 9 -8.08 -7.38 3.43
CA PRO A 9 -9.00 -8.36 2.85
C PRO A 9 -9.00 -9.62 3.72
N ASN A 10 -10.18 -10.20 3.92
CA ASN A 10 -10.33 -11.52 4.56
C ASN A 10 -10.77 -12.54 3.51
N ASN A 11 -10.80 -13.82 3.89
CA ASN A 11 -11.13 -14.92 2.97
C ASN A 11 -12.58 -14.89 2.45
N ASN A 12 -13.44 -13.99 2.94
CA ASN A 12 -14.85 -13.88 2.56
C ASN A 12 -15.10 -12.79 1.51
N VAL A 13 -14.07 -12.30 0.81
CA VAL A 13 -14.23 -11.25 -0.20
C VAL A 13 -13.98 -11.80 -1.60
N ASP A 14 -14.97 -11.64 -2.48
CA ASP A 14 -14.98 -12.28 -3.80
C ASP A 14 -13.95 -11.68 -4.79
N THR A 15 -13.63 -10.39 -4.67
CA THR A 15 -12.68 -9.72 -5.57
C THR A 15 -11.91 -8.57 -4.91
N PHE A 16 -10.73 -8.25 -5.45
CA PHE A 16 -9.93 -7.07 -5.07
C PHE A 16 -10.73 -5.77 -5.22
N ALA A 17 -11.52 -5.65 -6.29
CA ALA A 17 -12.35 -4.47 -6.54
C ALA A 17 -13.44 -4.29 -5.47
N ASN A 18 -14.14 -5.38 -5.10
CA ASN A 18 -15.16 -5.34 -4.05
C ASN A 18 -14.53 -5.00 -2.69
N TRP A 19 -13.38 -5.60 -2.37
CA TRP A 19 -12.64 -5.27 -1.16
C TRP A 19 -12.26 -3.79 -1.11
N TRP A 20 -11.64 -3.27 -2.18
CA TRP A 20 -11.21 -1.87 -2.26
C TRP A 20 -12.42 -0.95 -2.08
N HIS A 21 -13.49 -1.16 -2.85
CA HIS A 21 -14.71 -0.36 -2.76
C HIS A 21 -15.26 -0.30 -1.33
N ASN A 22 -15.34 -1.45 -0.65
CA ASN A 22 -15.83 -1.53 0.72
C ASN A 22 -14.89 -0.86 1.73
N THR A 23 -13.58 -1.05 1.58
CA THR A 23 -12.57 -0.39 2.42
C THR A 23 -12.64 1.12 2.31
N SER A 24 -12.72 1.67 1.09
CA SER A 24 -12.83 3.12 0.89
C SER A 24 -14.11 3.70 1.50
N ARG A 25 -15.22 2.94 1.54
CA ARG A 25 -16.47 3.37 2.19
C ARG A 25 -16.37 3.39 3.72
N ARG A 26 -15.62 2.44 4.31
CA ARG A 26 -15.45 2.30 5.78
C ARG A 26 -14.49 3.34 6.39
N VAL A 27 -13.66 3.96 5.56
CA VAL A 27 -12.68 4.97 6.00
C VAL A 27 -13.32 6.36 6.01
N ALA A 28 -12.98 7.15 7.03
CA ALA A 28 -13.39 8.55 7.17
C ALA A 28 -12.95 9.37 5.94
N LYS A 29 -13.76 10.35 5.52
CA LYS A 29 -13.62 11.03 4.21
C LYS A 29 -12.24 11.65 4.01
N GLU A 30 -11.68 12.22 5.08
CA GLU A 30 -10.35 12.79 5.20
C GLU A 30 -9.23 11.77 4.90
N ASN A 31 -9.41 10.51 5.31
CA ASN A 31 -8.40 9.46 5.18
C ASN A 31 -8.52 8.64 3.89
N ARG A 32 -9.65 8.74 3.16
CA ARG A 32 -9.92 7.94 1.95
C ARG A 32 -8.86 8.14 0.88
N LYS A 33 -8.40 9.38 0.69
CA LYS A 33 -7.36 9.69 -0.30
C LYS A 33 -6.06 8.95 0.03
N GLY A 34 -5.61 9.02 1.28
CA GLY A 34 -4.42 8.31 1.74
C GLY A 34 -4.53 6.80 1.58
N VAL A 35 -5.66 6.22 2.00
CA VAL A 35 -5.88 4.76 1.91
C VAL A 35 -5.93 4.30 0.46
N ASN A 36 -6.60 5.02 -0.43
CA ASN A 36 -6.63 4.70 -1.86
C ASN A 36 -5.22 4.76 -2.47
N THR A 37 -4.43 5.78 -2.14
CA THR A 37 -3.03 5.86 -2.60
C THR A 37 -2.21 4.67 -2.10
N LEU A 38 -2.37 4.27 -0.84
CA LEU A 38 -1.67 3.12 -0.28
C LEU A 38 -2.07 1.80 -0.99
N ILE A 39 -3.35 1.61 -1.29
CA ILE A 39 -3.85 0.44 -2.02
C ILE A 39 -3.27 0.39 -3.43
N ILE A 40 -3.25 1.53 -4.14
CA ILE A 40 -2.66 1.64 -5.48
C ILE A 40 -1.16 1.32 -5.45
N LEU A 41 -0.43 1.88 -4.49
CA LEU A 41 0.99 1.59 -4.31
C LEU A 41 1.22 0.10 -4.06
N GLY A 42 0.44 -0.53 -3.17
CA GLY A 42 0.53 -1.97 -2.92
C GLY A 42 0.28 -2.82 -4.17
N ALA A 43 -0.76 -2.51 -4.94
CA ALA A 43 -1.06 -3.20 -6.19
C ALA A 43 0.03 -2.99 -7.25
N TRP A 44 0.56 -1.78 -7.36
CA TRP A 44 1.64 -1.44 -8.29
C TRP A 44 2.96 -2.14 -7.94
N SER A 45 3.38 -2.11 -6.68
CA SER A 45 4.59 -2.80 -6.24
C SER A 45 4.47 -4.32 -6.44
N LEU A 46 3.28 -4.90 -6.22
CA LEU A 46 3.03 -6.31 -6.50
C LEU A 46 3.10 -6.64 -7.99
N TRP A 47 2.52 -5.80 -8.84
CA TRP A 47 2.61 -5.96 -10.30
C TRP A 47 4.07 -5.92 -10.78
N LYS A 48 4.85 -4.91 -10.35
CA LYS A 48 6.28 -4.82 -10.69
C LYS A 48 7.08 -6.02 -10.18
N HIS A 49 6.82 -6.47 -8.96
CA HIS A 49 7.52 -7.62 -8.38
C HIS A 49 7.25 -8.92 -9.16
N ARG A 50 5.99 -9.14 -9.56
CA ARG A 50 5.62 -10.27 -10.42
C ARG A 50 6.27 -10.19 -11.79
N ASN A 51 6.34 -8.99 -12.37
CA ASN A 51 7.02 -8.80 -13.65
C ASN A 51 8.52 -9.03 -13.56
N SER A 52 9.20 -8.53 -12.52
CA SER A 52 10.63 -8.80 -12.29
C SER A 52 10.89 -10.30 -12.17
N GLY A 53 10.03 -11.06 -11.48
CA GLY A 53 10.17 -12.52 -11.44
C GLY A 53 10.04 -13.21 -12.81
N VAL A 54 9.20 -12.68 -13.70
CA VAL A 54 9.01 -13.21 -15.07
C VAL A 54 10.12 -12.79 -16.02
N PHE A 55 10.60 -11.54 -15.94
CA PHE A 55 11.54 -10.96 -16.90
C PHE A 55 13.01 -11.03 -16.47
N GLU A 56 13.29 -11.02 -15.16
CA GLU A 56 14.64 -10.97 -14.60
C GLU A 56 15.01 -12.26 -13.86
N GLY A 57 14.09 -13.22 -13.76
CA GLY A 57 14.31 -14.50 -13.07
C GLY A 57 14.52 -14.36 -11.56
N THR A 58 14.15 -13.22 -10.97
CA THR A 58 14.26 -12.98 -9.54
C THR A 58 13.27 -13.83 -8.76
N ALA A 59 13.74 -14.46 -7.68
CA ALA A 59 12.87 -15.22 -6.80
C ALA A 59 11.85 -14.28 -6.13
N PRO A 60 10.56 -14.65 -6.06
CA PRO A 60 9.57 -13.84 -5.37
C PRO A 60 9.91 -13.73 -3.89
N SER A 61 9.93 -12.50 -3.37
CA SER A 61 10.31 -12.16 -2.00
C SER A 61 9.36 -11.11 -1.44
N VAL A 62 8.56 -11.53 -0.46
CA VAL A 62 7.64 -10.64 0.27
C VAL A 62 8.41 -9.53 0.96
N GLN A 63 9.60 -9.82 1.49
CA GLN A 63 10.44 -8.84 2.15
C GLN A 63 10.88 -7.75 1.17
N SER A 64 11.37 -8.13 -0.01
CA SER A 64 11.77 -7.19 -1.07
C SER A 64 10.60 -6.36 -1.59
N LEU A 65 9.40 -6.95 -1.68
CA LEU A 65 8.18 -6.22 -2.04
C LEU A 65 7.82 -5.17 -0.97
N LEU A 66 7.89 -5.52 0.31
CA LEU A 66 7.60 -4.61 1.41
C LEU A 66 8.61 -3.46 1.46
N ASP A 67 9.89 -3.73 1.25
CA ASP A 67 10.93 -2.71 1.28
C ASP A 67 10.83 -1.75 0.08
N ASN A 68 10.50 -2.26 -1.11
CA ASN A 68 10.19 -1.43 -2.28
C ASN A 68 8.95 -0.55 -2.05
N LEU A 69 7.89 -1.10 -1.46
CA LEU A 69 6.67 -0.35 -1.15
C LEU A 69 6.96 0.78 -0.16
N LYS A 70 7.73 0.50 0.90
CA LYS A 70 8.18 1.52 1.86
C LYS A 70 8.97 2.63 1.16
N HIS A 71 9.91 2.26 0.30
CA HIS A 71 10.72 3.21 -0.46
C HIS A 71 9.87 4.09 -1.39
N GLU A 72 8.92 3.52 -2.12
CA GLU A 72 7.99 4.28 -2.96
C GLU A 72 7.10 5.20 -2.13
N ALA A 73 6.58 4.74 -1.00
CA ALA A 73 5.77 5.55 -0.10
C ALA A 73 6.56 6.75 0.47
N GLN A 74 7.86 6.57 0.77
CA GLN A 74 8.75 7.67 1.16
C GLN A 74 8.91 8.68 0.02
N LEU A 75 9.28 8.22 -1.18
CA LEU A 75 9.48 9.08 -2.35
C LEU A 75 8.23 9.91 -2.65
N TRP A 76 7.05 9.31 -2.58
CA TRP A 76 5.78 10.00 -2.83
C TRP A 76 5.44 10.99 -1.72
N THR A 77 5.79 10.67 -0.47
CA THR A 77 5.66 11.61 0.64
C THR A 77 6.56 12.82 0.45
N PHE A 78 7.82 12.63 0.03
CA PHE A 78 8.75 13.71 -0.32
C PHE A 78 8.27 14.54 -1.51
N ALA A 79 7.66 13.90 -2.50
CA ALA A 79 7.05 14.56 -3.66
C ALA A 79 5.72 15.30 -3.32
N GLY A 80 5.28 15.29 -2.06
CA GLY A 80 4.13 16.08 -1.61
C GLY A 80 2.79 15.35 -1.57
N ALA A 81 2.77 14.01 -1.55
CA ALA A 81 1.55 13.21 -1.38
C ALA A 81 0.98 13.36 0.06
N ARG A 82 0.22 14.45 0.29
CA ARG A 82 -0.31 14.83 1.62
C ARG A 82 -1.15 13.73 2.30
N GLY A 83 -1.91 12.96 1.52
CA GLY A 83 -2.73 11.86 2.06
C GLY A 83 -1.93 10.70 2.65
N LEU A 84 -0.70 10.43 2.19
CA LEU A 84 0.18 9.43 2.81
C LEU A 84 0.83 9.97 4.09
N LYS A 85 1.18 11.26 4.09
CA LYS A 85 1.70 11.97 5.27
C LYS A 85 0.68 11.99 6.41
N GLU A 86 -0.58 12.26 6.10
CA GLU A 86 -1.71 12.31 7.05
C GLU A 86 -2.01 10.95 7.70
N LEU A 87 -1.73 9.84 7.00
CA LEU A 87 -1.84 8.48 7.57
C LEU A 87 -0.72 8.13 8.58
N GLY A 88 0.18 9.06 8.89
CA GLY A 88 1.28 8.83 9.82
C GLY A 88 2.40 7.93 9.29
N LEU A 89 2.36 7.54 8.01
CA LEU A 89 3.40 6.74 7.35
C LEU A 89 4.74 7.48 7.30
N GLY A 90 4.75 8.81 7.36
CA GLY A 90 5.98 9.59 7.50
C GLY A 90 6.80 9.27 8.76
N ARG A 91 6.17 8.80 9.86
CA ARG A 91 6.89 8.35 11.07
C ARG A 91 7.30 6.87 11.03
N LEU A 92 6.55 6.03 10.32
CA LEU A 92 6.85 4.59 10.18
C LEU A 92 8.04 4.35 9.24
N LEU A 93 8.30 5.30 8.34
CA LEU A 93 9.33 5.24 7.31
C LEU A 93 10.51 6.19 7.62
N GLY A 94 10.54 6.85 8.77
CA GLY A 94 11.52 7.89 9.10
C GLY A 94 12.60 7.49 10.12
N HIS A 95 12.62 6.24 10.60
CA HIS A 95 13.65 5.76 11.53
C HIS A 95 14.53 4.71 10.87
N SER A 96 15.75 5.12 10.53
CA SER A 96 16.98 4.35 10.69
C SER A 96 17.96 5.24 11.45
#